data_AF-A0A418X8R1-F1
#
_entry.id   AF-A0A418X8R1-F1
#
_cell.length_a   1.000
_cell.length_b   1.000
_cell.length_c   1.000
_cell.angle_alpha   90.00
_cell.angle_beta   90.00
_cell.angle_gamma   90.00
#
_symmetry.space_group_name_H-M   'P 1'
#
loop_
_entity.id
_entity.type
_entity.pdbx_description
1 polymer ?
#
loop_
_entity_poly.entity_id
_entity_poly.type
_entity_poly.pdbx_seq_one_letter_code
_entity_poly.pdbx_strand_id
1 'polypeptide(L)' 'MQTLMFILGFIAFCAGIHSCLLQRSDHELEQAALLPFADDLEAARNMTAATGRLCERVVTPALEAAYDPDCYRLDA' A
#
# COMPACT_ATOMS: atom_id res chain seq x y z
N MET A 1 18.65 -32.11 12.99
CA MET A 1 17.41 -31.92 12.20
C MET A 1 16.78 -30.55 12.46
N GLN A 2 16.55 -30.15 13.71
CA GLN A 2 15.93 -28.86 14.05
C GLN A 2 16.69 -27.61 13.51
N THR A 3 18.01 -27.58 13.65
CA THR A 3 18.84 -26.48 13.11
C THR A 3 18.75 -26.37 11.58
N LEU A 4 18.74 -27.50 10.88
CA LEU A 4 18.55 -27.55 9.43
C LEU A 4 17.19 -26.95 9.01
N MET A 5 16.12 -27.28 9.75
CA MET A 5 14.79 -26.73 9.48
C MET A 5 14.75 -25.21 9.71
N PHE A 6 15.40 -24.70 10.75
CA PHE A 6 15.49 -23.26 10.97
C PHE A 6 16.27 -22.54 9.87
N ILE A 7 17.39 -23.11 9.42
CA ILE A 7 18.19 -22.55 8.32
C ILE A 7 17.35 -22.51 7.04
N LEU A 8 16.68 -23.61 6.71
CA LEU A 8 15.85 -23.69 5.50
C LEU A 8 14.65 -22.73 5.55
N GLY A 9 14.00 -22.63 6.71
CA GLY A 9 12.93 -21.66 6.94
C GLY A 9 13.40 -20.21 6.82
N PHE A 10 14.58 -19.90 7.36
CA PHE A 10 15.18 -18.57 7.24
C PHE A 10 15.54 -18.24 5.78
N ILE A 11 16.12 -19.19 5.04
CA ILE A 11 16.41 -19.03 3.61
C ILE A 11 15.13 -18.78 2.82
N ALA A 12 14.08 -19.59 3.05
CA ALA A 12 12.80 -19.43 2.38
C ALA A 12 12.14 -18.07 2.70
N PHE A 13 12.20 -17.63 3.95
CA PHE A 13 11.72 -16.32 4.37
C PHE A 13 12.47 -15.17 3.67
N CYS A 14 13.80 -15.22 3.66
CA CYS A 14 14.64 -14.23 2.97
C CYS A 14 14.39 -14.23 1.46
N ALA A 15 14.25 -15.41 0.83
CA ALA A 15 13.93 -15.52 -0.59
C ALA A 15 12.53 -14.96 -0.92
N GLY A 16 11.56 -15.17 -0.03
CA GLY A 16 10.22 -14.57 -0.14
C GLY A 16 10.28 -13.06 -0.09
N ILE A 17 10.92 -12.47 0.94
CA ILE A 17 11.12 -11.03 1.05
C ILE A 17 11.82 -10.47 -0.19
N HIS A 18 12.92 -11.11 -0.60
CA HIS A 18 13.69 -10.67 -1.76
C HIS A 18 12.82 -10.67 -3.02
N SER A 19 12.05 -11.73 -3.26
CA SER A 19 11.16 -11.81 -4.42
C SER A 19 10.06 -10.74 -4.41
N CYS A 20 9.48 -10.44 -3.23
CA CYS A 20 8.48 -9.39 -3.09
C CYS A 20 9.02 -7.98 -3.34
N LEU A 21 10.28 -7.73 -2.97
CA LEU A 21 10.90 -6.41 -3.10
C LEU A 21 11.57 -6.20 -4.46
N LEU A 22 12.17 -7.24 -5.06
CA LEU A 22 12.90 -7.10 -6.33
C LEU A 22 12.00 -6.91 -7.55
N GLN A 23 10.75 -7.37 -7.47
CA GLN A 23 9.80 -7.28 -8.58
C GLN A 23 9.18 -5.90 -8.73
N ARG A 24 9.42 -4.98 -7.80
CA ARG A 24 8.92 -3.60 -7.85
C ARG A 24 9.95 -2.70 -8.49
N SER A 25 9.53 -1.93 -9.50
CA SER A 25 10.36 -0.85 -10.02
C SER A 25 10.50 0.28 -8.99
N ASP A 26 11.58 1.06 -9.06
CA ASP A 26 11.76 2.27 -8.23
C ASP A 26 10.56 3.21 -8.34
N HIS A 27 9.96 3.28 -9.54
CA HIS A 27 8.74 4.02 -9.81
C HIS A 27 7.54 3.50 -9.01
N GLU A 28 7.30 2.19 -9.00
CA GLU A 28 6.17 1.61 -8.23
C GLU A 28 6.35 1.78 -6.73
N LEU A 29 7.59 1.79 -6.24
CA LEU A 29 7.88 2.05 -4.84
C LEU A 29 7.67 3.53 -4.50
N GLU A 30 8.09 4.43 -5.38
CA GLU A 30 7.81 5.86 -5.25
C GLU A 30 6.31 6.11 -5.20
N GLN A 31 5.55 5.53 -6.13
CA GLN A 31 4.09 5.63 -6.17
C GLN A 31 3.41 5.07 -4.92
N ALA A 32 3.92 3.96 -4.37
CA ALA A 32 3.42 3.41 -3.11
C ALA A 32 3.67 4.36 -1.93
N ALA A 33 4.80 5.08 -1.92
CA ALA A 33 5.08 6.09 -0.91
C ALA A 33 4.16 7.33 -1.00
N LEU A 34 3.58 7.59 -2.18
CA LEU A 34 2.64 8.69 -2.40
C LEU A 34 1.17 8.32 -2.10
N LEU A 35 0.89 7.06 -1.76
CA LEU A 35 -0.46 6.56 -1.46
C LEU A 35 -1.21 7.36 -0.36
N PRO A 36 -0.56 7.89 0.70
CA PRO A 36 -1.24 8.70 1.71
C PRO A 36 -1.84 10.03 1.21
N PHE A 37 -1.46 10.48 0.00
CA PHE A 37 -1.98 11.71 -0.62
C PHE A 37 -2.92 11.40 -1.79
N ALA A 38 -3.09 10.11 -2.13
CA ALA A 38 -3.78 9.68 -3.33
C ALA A 38 -5.31 9.76 -3.22
N ASP A 39 -5.87 10.06 -2.05
CA ASP A 39 -7.30 10.20 -1.81
C ASP A 39 -7.81 11.65 -1.92
N ASP A 40 -6.90 12.63 -1.90
CA ASP A 40 -7.23 14.05 -1.98
C ASP A 40 -6.41 14.74 -3.08
N LEU A 41 -7.13 15.29 -4.07
CA LEU A 41 -6.53 16.01 -5.20
C LEU A 41 -5.71 17.22 -4.76
N GLU A 42 -6.15 17.94 -3.72
CA GLU A 42 -5.42 19.10 -3.21
C GLU A 42 -4.15 18.65 -2.48
N ALA A 43 -4.23 17.60 -1.67
CA ALA A 43 -3.07 17.03 -1.00
C ALA A 43 -2.02 16.51 -2.01
N ALA A 44 -2.45 15.78 -3.04
CA ALA A 44 -1.59 15.31 -4.13
C ALA A 44 -0.90 16.47 -4.86
N ARG A 45 -1.64 17.56 -5.17
CA ARG A 45 -1.08 18.76 -5.83
C ARG A 45 -0.06 19.46 -4.96
N ASN A 46 -0.35 19.65 -3.68
CA ASN A 46 0.54 20.33 -2.75
C ASN A 46 1.83 19.53 -2.54
N MET A 47 1.71 18.21 -2.38
CA MET A 47 2.88 17.32 -2.27
C MET A 47 3.72 17.34 -3.55
N THR A 48 3.08 17.33 -4.72
CA THR A 48 3.78 17.43 -6.02
C THR A 48 4.50 18.78 -6.14
N ALA A 49 3.85 19.88 -5.78
CA ALA A 49 4.46 21.22 -5.83
C ALA A 49 5.65 21.36 -4.87
N ALA A 50 5.58 20.74 -3.69
CA ALA A 50 6.62 20.82 -2.67
C ALA A 50 7.82 19.91 -2.96
N THR A 51 7.61 18.75 -3.60
CA THR A 51 8.63 17.70 -3.73
C THR A 51 9.06 17.40 -5.17
N GLY A 52 8.29 17.88 -6.15
CA GLY A 52 8.46 17.52 -7.56
C GLY A 52 7.99 16.11 -7.92
N ARG A 53 7.50 15.31 -6.95
CA ARG A 53 7.06 13.92 -7.15
C ARG A 53 5.60 13.88 -7.51
N LEU A 54 5.27 13.29 -8.67
CA LEU A 54 3.91 13.26 -9.18
C LEU A 54 3.13 12.06 -8.63
N CYS A 55 2.02 12.31 -7.93
CA CYS A 55 1.06 11.26 -7.61
C CYS A 55 0.22 10.92 -8.86
N GLU A 56 0.62 9.91 -9.63
CA GLU A 56 -0.07 9.57 -10.90
C GLU A 56 -1.52 9.09 -10.74
N ARG A 57 -1.86 8.50 -9.59
CA ARG A 57 -3.20 7.98 -9.33
C ARG A 57 -3.81 8.65 -8.12
N VAL A 58 -4.73 9.58 -8.37
CA VAL A 58 -5.61 10.18 -7.36
C VAL A 58 -7.00 9.57 -7.49
N VAL A 59 -7.58 9.17 -6.37
CA VAL A 59 -8.87 8.49 -6.25
C VAL A 59 -9.78 9.38 -5.41
N THR A 60 -10.99 9.65 -5.89
CA THR A 60 -12.02 10.28 -5.05
C THR A 60 -12.55 9.22 -4.08
N PRO A 61 -12.53 9.46 -2.76
CA PRO A 61 -13.08 8.52 -1.79
C PRO A 61 -14.56 8.28 -2.09
N ALA A 62 -15.04 7.07 -1.81
CA ALA A 62 -16.47 6.79 -1.87
C ALA A 62 -17.18 7.70 -0.87
N LEU A 63 -18.33 8.25 -1.27
CA LEU A 63 -19.17 9.01 -0.35
C LEU A 63 -19.58 8.08 0.78
N GLU A 64 -19.31 8.48 2.02
CA GLU A 64 -19.82 7.77 3.18
C GLU A 64 -21.34 7.69 3.07
N ALA A 65 -21.90 6.48 3.16
CA ALA A 65 -23.33 6.29 3.11
C ALA A 65 -23.97 7.11 4.25
N ALA A 66 -25.12 7.72 3.97
CA ALA A 66 -25.92 8.29 5.05
C ALA A 66 -26.14 7.22 6.12
N TYR A 67 -26.08 7.61 7.39
CA TYR A 67 -26.31 6.70 8.52
C TYR A 67 -27.61 5.92 8.30
N ASP A 68 -27.46 4.64 8.02
CA ASP A 68 -28.55 3.68 7.92
C ASP A 68 -28.33 2.65 9.04
N PRO A 69 -29.13 2.68 10.12
CA PRO A 69 -28.97 1.75 11.23
C PRO A 69 -29.14 0.29 10.82
N ASP A 70 -29.75 0.02 9.66
CA ASP A 70 -29.98 -1.33 9.14
C ASP A 70 -28.90 -1.78 8.12
N CYS A 71 -27.95 -0.91 7.73
CA CYS A 71 -26.95 -1.24 6.71
C CYS A 71 -25.70 -1.98 7.25
N TYR A 72 -25.44 -1.92 8.55
CA TYR A 72 -24.36 -2.66 9.21
C TYR A 72 -24.90 -3.91 9.90
N ARG A 73 -25.27 -4.93 9.13
CA ARG A 73 -25.49 -6.27 9.66
C ARG A 73 -24.15 -6.99 9.68
N LEU A 74 -23.51 -7.05 10.85
CA LEU A 74 -22.38 -7.94 11.07
C LEU A 74 -22.93 -9.37 11.05
N ASP A 75 -22.72 -10.09 9.95
CA ASP A 75 -23.00 -11.51 9.89
C ASP A 75 -22.05 -12.22 10.86
N ALA A 76 -22.60 -12.64 12.00
CA ALA A 76 -21.91 -13.38 13.05
C ALA A 76 -21.78 -14.86 12.73
#